data_AF-A0A0L7KLI2-F1
#
_entry.id   AF-A0A0L7KLI2-F1
#
_cell.length_a   1.000
_cell.length_b   1.000
_cell.length_c   1.000
_cell.angle_alpha   90.00
_cell.angle_beta   90.00
_cell.angle_gamma   90.00
#
_symmetry.space_group_name_H-M   'P 1'
#
loop_
_entity.id
_entity.type
_entity.pdbx_description
1 polymer ?
#
loop_
_entity_poly.entity_id
_entity_poly.type
_entity_poly.pdbx_seq_one_letter_code
_entity_poly.pdbx_strand_id
1 'polypeptide(L)'
;MIIYGGITNGWIDNYALSDMYALNIFTFSWFEVDISTSKNFDRGYYGSLCFLPYKKSLFVFGGTDNSEDHSDVFSMSPLVTYVSYKTLTGKIEQLNTRMKNINETSSENENMNISEFETKITELKEDINKINFMMKAFESKFCELEKLNEQCEKLLSKNINTEELQNLEQRIRKLETSNVLMKHDSI
;
A
#
# COMPACT_ATOMS: atom_id res chain seq x y z
N MET A 1 -8.63 -8.94 -41.13
CA MET A 1 -8.97 -10.33 -40.73
C MET A 1 -10.33 -10.30 -40.05
N ILE A 2 -11.14 -11.35 -40.20
CA ILE A 2 -12.46 -11.46 -39.57
C ILE A 2 -12.50 -12.76 -38.77
N ILE A 3 -13.08 -12.70 -37.58
CA ILE A 3 -13.37 -13.85 -36.72
C ILE A 3 -14.85 -13.79 -36.35
N TYR A 4 -15.51 -14.95 -36.33
CA TYR A 4 -16.93 -15.09 -35.98
C TYR A 4 -17.14 -16.31 -35.11
N GLY A 5 -17.87 -16.10 -34.00
CA GLY A 5 -18.23 -17.12 -33.01
C GLY A 5 -17.06 -17.85 -32.41
N GLY A 6 -17.29 -19.11 -32.04
CA GLY A 6 -16.30 -19.98 -31.39
C GLY A 6 -16.81 -20.54 -30.06
N ILE A 7 -15.96 -21.26 -29.35
CA ILE A 7 -16.28 -21.78 -28.00
C ILE A 7 -15.31 -21.15 -27.01
N THR A 8 -15.86 -20.68 -25.90
CA THR A 8 -15.08 -20.16 -24.78
C THR A 8 -15.38 -20.94 -23.50
N ASN A 9 -14.39 -20.98 -22.60
CA ASN A 9 -14.54 -21.63 -21.31
C ASN A 9 -15.22 -20.65 -20.35
N GLY A 10 -16.44 -20.97 -19.92
CA GLY A 10 -17.09 -20.29 -18.82
C GLY A 10 -16.60 -20.80 -17.46
N TRP A 11 -17.11 -20.18 -16.40
CA TRP A 11 -16.85 -20.62 -15.03
C TRP A 11 -17.52 -21.96 -14.70
N ILE A 12 -18.69 -22.22 -15.31
CA ILE A 12 -19.50 -23.40 -15.05
C ILE A 12 -19.36 -24.38 -16.21
N ASP A 13 -19.69 -23.92 -17.42
CA ASP A 13 -19.62 -24.71 -18.64
C ASP A 13 -19.00 -23.92 -19.78
N ASN A 14 -18.57 -24.65 -20.80
CA ASN A 14 -18.19 -24.06 -22.08
C ASN A 14 -19.45 -23.63 -22.83
N TYR A 15 -19.43 -22.44 -23.41
CA TYR A 15 -20.54 -21.93 -24.20
C TYR A 15 -20.04 -21.37 -25.53
N ALA A 16 -20.93 -21.42 -26.51
CA ALA A 16 -20.66 -20.91 -27.82
C ALA A 16 -20.90 -19.40 -27.90
N LEU A 17 -20.07 -18.73 -28.69
CA LEU A 17 -20.18 -17.30 -28.97
C LEU A 17 -20.85 -17.10 -30.33
N SER A 18 -21.65 -16.05 -30.46
CA SER A 18 -22.22 -15.61 -31.74
C SER A 18 -21.68 -14.26 -32.20
N ASP A 19 -20.67 -13.70 -31.53
CA ASP A 19 -20.13 -12.38 -31.85
C ASP A 19 -19.18 -12.39 -33.07
N MET A 20 -18.92 -11.20 -33.61
CA MET A 20 -18.06 -11.02 -34.77
C MET A 20 -17.07 -9.89 -34.55
N TYR A 21 -15.79 -10.15 -34.87
CA TYR A 21 -14.72 -9.16 -34.75
C TYR A 21 -13.94 -9.02 -36.05
N ALA A 22 -13.53 -7.80 -36.34
CA ALA A 22 -12.65 -7.48 -37.46
C ALA A 22 -11.38 -6.80 -36.96
N LEU A 23 -10.25 -7.23 -37.50
CA LEU A 23 -8.94 -6.60 -37.29
C LEU A 23 -8.72 -5.54 -38.36
N ASN A 24 -8.59 -4.29 -37.91
CA ASN A 24 -7.99 -3.25 -38.74
C ASN A 24 -6.48 -3.47 -38.78
N ILE A 25 -5.95 -3.83 -39.95
CA ILE A 25 -4.53 -4.15 -40.14
C ILE A 25 -3.62 -2.91 -40.12
N PHE A 26 -4.16 -1.71 -40.34
CA PHE A 26 -3.38 -0.48 -40.32
C PHE A 26 -3.15 0.02 -38.90
N THR A 27 -4.15 -0.13 -38.04
CA THR A 27 -4.08 0.28 -36.63
C THR A 27 -3.81 -0.88 -35.68
N PHE A 28 -3.78 -2.11 -36.19
CA PHE A 28 -3.68 -3.36 -35.40
C PHE A 28 -4.71 -3.45 -34.26
N SER A 29 -5.90 -2.89 -34.47
CA SER A 29 -6.97 -2.86 -33.47
C SER A 29 -8.14 -3.73 -33.88
N TRP A 30 -8.62 -4.56 -32.95
CA TRP A 30 -9.86 -5.30 -33.08
C TRP A 30 -11.07 -4.41 -32.79
N PHE A 31 -12.13 -4.58 -33.56
CA PHE A 31 -13.43 -3.98 -33.27
C PHE A 31 -14.56 -4.97 -33.55
N GLU A 32 -15.61 -4.84 -32.75
CA GLU A 32 -16.83 -5.62 -32.88
C GLU A 32 -17.62 -5.17 -34.11
N VAL A 33 -18.06 -6.13 -34.91
CA VAL A 33 -18.87 -5.92 -36.10
C VAL A 33 -20.33 -6.14 -35.73
N ASP A 34 -21.19 -5.18 -36.09
CA ASP A 34 -22.61 -5.31 -35.84
C ASP A 34 -23.21 -6.38 -36.77
N ILE A 35 -23.80 -7.39 -36.13
CA ILE A 35 -24.43 -8.56 -36.75
C ILE A 35 -25.87 -8.73 -36.26
N SER A 36 -26.44 -7.72 -35.58
CA SER A 36 -27.78 -7.75 -34.99
C SER A 36 -28.90 -8.01 -36.01
N THR A 37 -28.65 -7.73 -37.29
CA THR A 37 -29.58 -8.03 -38.38
C THR A 37 -29.56 -9.51 -38.82
N SER A 38 -28.56 -10.28 -38.41
CA SER A 38 -28.51 -11.73 -38.64
C SER A 38 -29.19 -12.46 -37.49
N LYS A 39 -29.82 -13.59 -37.80
CA LYS A 39 -30.34 -14.50 -36.78
C LYS A 39 -29.15 -15.00 -35.94
N ASN A 40 -29.16 -14.71 -34.64
CA ASN A 40 -28.09 -15.15 -33.73
C ASN A 40 -28.13 -16.67 -33.59
N PHE A 41 -26.99 -17.31 -33.82
CA PHE A 41 -26.77 -18.72 -33.54
C PHE A 41 -25.52 -18.84 -32.70
N ASP A 42 -25.68 -19.05 -31.40
CA ASP A 42 -24.59 -19.31 -30.46
C ASP A 42 -24.03 -20.69 -30.75
N ARG A 43 -23.06 -20.76 -31.67
CA ARG A 43 -22.47 -22.02 -32.13
C ARG A 43 -20.96 -21.90 -32.31
N GLY A 44 -20.27 -23.02 -32.20
CA GLY A 44 -18.84 -23.16 -32.47
C GLY A 44 -18.58 -24.28 -33.46
N TYR A 45 -17.29 -24.50 -33.77
CA TYR A 45 -16.83 -25.56 -34.68
C TYR A 45 -17.59 -25.63 -36.00
N TYR A 46 -17.80 -24.46 -36.61
CA TYR A 46 -18.43 -24.35 -37.91
C TYR A 46 -17.68 -25.15 -38.98
N GLY A 47 -18.41 -25.56 -40.01
CA GLY A 47 -17.83 -26.03 -41.27
C GLY A 47 -17.15 -24.90 -42.04
N SER A 48 -17.01 -25.11 -43.36
CA SER A 48 -16.36 -24.12 -44.23
C SER A 48 -17.11 -22.79 -44.24
N LEU A 49 -16.45 -21.68 -43.93
CA LEU A 49 -17.00 -20.35 -44.09
C LEU A 49 -16.83 -19.88 -45.54
N CYS A 50 -17.91 -19.41 -46.18
CA CYS A 50 -17.87 -18.93 -47.56
C CYS A 50 -18.28 -17.45 -47.65
N PHE A 51 -17.34 -16.58 -48.00
CA PHE A 51 -17.65 -15.19 -48.30
C PHE A 51 -18.03 -15.04 -49.78
N LEU A 52 -19.19 -14.42 -50.04
CA LEU A 52 -19.69 -14.12 -51.38
C LEU A 52 -19.66 -12.61 -51.61
N PRO A 53 -18.60 -12.07 -52.27
CA PRO A 53 -18.39 -10.63 -52.40
C PRO A 53 -19.55 -9.89 -53.07
N TYR A 54 -20.16 -10.49 -54.10
CA TYR A 54 -21.25 -9.87 -54.85
C TYR A 54 -22.56 -9.76 -54.04
N LYS A 55 -22.76 -10.64 -53.04
CA LYS A 55 -23.88 -10.53 -52.08
C LYS A 55 -23.51 -9.73 -50.83
N LYS A 56 -22.22 -9.45 -50.62
CA LYS A 56 -21.67 -8.89 -49.38
C LYS A 56 -22.08 -9.72 -48.15
N SER A 57 -22.15 -11.04 -48.32
CA SER A 57 -22.62 -11.96 -47.28
C SER A 57 -21.62 -13.07 -47.02
N LEU A 58 -21.51 -13.44 -45.75
CA LEU A 58 -20.79 -14.61 -45.25
C LEU A 58 -21.81 -15.74 -45.03
N PHE A 59 -21.52 -16.91 -45.56
CA PHE A 59 -22.29 -18.12 -45.36
C PHE A 59 -21.56 -19.02 -44.38
N VAL A 60 -22.31 -19.48 -43.38
CA VAL A 60 -21.84 -20.34 -42.31
C VAL A 60 -22.61 -21.65 -42.38
N PHE A 61 -21.89 -22.76 -42.30
CA PHE A 61 -22.42 -24.09 -42.50
C PHE A 61 -22.26 -24.90 -41.21
N GLY A 62 -23.39 -25.37 -40.68
CA GLY A 62 -23.49 -26.20 -39.50
C GLY A 62 -22.92 -25.56 -38.22
N GLY A 63 -22.18 -26.36 -37.47
CA GLY A 63 -21.63 -26.02 -36.16
C GLY A 63 -22.39 -26.71 -35.03
N THR A 64 -21.90 -26.56 -33.82
CA THR A 64 -22.50 -27.14 -32.60
C THR A 64 -22.67 -26.07 -31.54
N ASP A 65 -23.74 -26.16 -30.77
CA ASP A 65 -23.97 -25.34 -29.58
C ASP A 65 -23.43 -26.00 -28.29
N ASN A 66 -22.56 -27.02 -28.43
CA ASN A 66 -22.03 -27.89 -27.37
C ASN A 66 -23.03 -28.94 -26.85
N SER A 67 -24.30 -28.89 -27.29
CA SER A 67 -25.34 -29.89 -26.94
C SER A 67 -25.77 -30.73 -28.14
N GLU A 68 -25.91 -30.12 -29.31
CA GLU A 68 -26.31 -30.77 -30.55
C GLU A 68 -25.43 -30.32 -31.74
N ASP A 69 -25.29 -31.21 -32.72
CA ASP A 69 -24.65 -30.90 -34.00
C ASP A 69 -25.70 -30.44 -35.01
N HIS A 70 -25.42 -29.31 -35.66
CA HIS A 70 -26.30 -28.75 -36.69
C HIS A 70 -25.67 -28.84 -38.08
N SER A 71 -26.53 -29.04 -39.08
CA SER A 71 -26.17 -29.13 -40.51
C SER A 71 -26.90 -28.11 -41.38
N ASP A 72 -27.52 -27.12 -40.75
CA ASP A 72 -28.18 -26.00 -41.41
C ASP A 72 -27.17 -24.99 -41.99
N VAL A 73 -27.68 -24.06 -42.79
CA VAL A 73 -26.89 -23.00 -43.41
C VAL A 73 -27.55 -21.67 -43.10
N PHE A 74 -26.74 -20.70 -42.67
CA PHE A 74 -27.20 -19.33 -42.53
C PHE A 74 -26.26 -18.37 -43.23
N SER A 75 -26.83 -17.23 -43.65
CA SER A 75 -26.09 -16.15 -44.26
C SER A 75 -26.23 -14.89 -43.42
N MET A 76 -25.11 -14.22 -43.20
CA MET A 76 -25.05 -12.92 -42.53
C MET A 76 -24.38 -11.91 -43.46
N SER A 77 -24.81 -10.66 -43.41
CA SER A 77 -24.16 -9.57 -44.15
C SER A 77 -23.45 -8.69 -43.14
N PRO A 78 -22.17 -8.98 -42.82
CA PRO A 78 -21.46 -8.28 -41.76
C PRO A 78 -21.28 -6.81 -42.14
N LEU A 79 -21.97 -5.96 -41.40
CA LEU A 79 -21.98 -4.52 -41.62
C LEU A 79 -20.80 -3.92 -40.87
N VAL A 80 -19.62 -3.94 -41.50
CA VAL A 80 -18.48 -3.11 -41.07
C VAL A 80 -18.82 -1.66 -41.38
N THR A 81 -19.58 -1.05 -40.47
CA THR A 81 -20.13 0.28 -40.67
C THR A 81 -19.21 1.34 -40.09
N TYR A 82 -19.37 2.56 -40.61
CA TYR A 82 -18.84 3.76 -39.94
C TYR A 82 -19.28 3.82 -38.47
N VAL A 83 -20.43 3.25 -38.10
CA VAL A 83 -20.91 3.17 -36.71
C VAL A 83 -20.00 2.29 -35.86
N SER A 84 -19.64 1.07 -36.29
CA SER A 84 -18.70 0.21 -35.56
C SER A 84 -17.34 0.88 -35.35
N TYR A 85 -16.83 1.55 -36.38
CA TYR A 85 -15.58 2.32 -36.27
C TYR A 85 -15.73 3.54 -35.35
N LYS A 86 -16.82 4.30 -35.48
CA LYS A 86 -17.11 5.47 -34.64
C LYS A 86 -17.26 5.09 -33.16
N THR A 87 -17.84 3.92 -32.88
CA THR A 87 -17.92 3.37 -31.51
C THR A 87 -16.52 3.07 -30.97
N LEU A 88 -15.63 2.47 -31.77
CA LEU A 88 -14.25 2.26 -31.37
C LEU A 88 -13.53 3.60 -31.10
N THR A 89 -13.63 4.56 -32.02
CA THR A 89 -12.98 5.87 -31.83
C THR A 89 -13.53 6.61 -30.62
N GLY A 90 -14.84 6.51 -30.36
CA GLY A 90 -15.47 7.06 -29.17
C GLY A 90 -14.97 6.40 -27.88
N LYS A 91 -14.80 5.07 -27.86
CA LYS A 91 -14.20 4.34 -26.72
C LYS A 91 -12.75 4.81 -26.48
N ILE A 92 -11.97 5.04 -27.54
CA ILE A 92 -10.60 5.56 -27.44
C ILE A 92 -10.59 6.99 -26.88
N GLU A 93 -11.48 7.86 -27.34
CA GLU A 93 -11.59 9.24 -26.85
C GLU A 93 -12.01 9.30 -25.37
N GLN A 94 -12.97 8.45 -24.97
CA GLN A 94 -13.35 8.28 -23.57
C GLN A 94 -12.18 7.78 -22.72
N LEU A 95 -11.41 6.81 -23.20
CA LEU A 95 -10.21 6.32 -22.52
C LEU A 95 -9.17 7.44 -22.34
N ASN A 96 -8.90 8.21 -23.39
CA ASN A 96 -7.98 9.35 -23.33
C ASN A 96 -8.45 10.40 -22.32
N THR A 97 -9.75 10.69 -22.30
CA THR A 97 -10.34 11.62 -21.33
C THR A 97 -10.18 11.09 -19.90
N ARG A 98 -10.43 9.80 -19.67
CA ARG A 98 -10.21 9.17 -18.36
C ARG A 98 -8.75 9.21 -17.93
N MET A 99 -7.80 8.92 -18.84
CA MET A 99 -6.37 9.03 -18.55
C MET A 99 -5.97 10.46 -18.18
N LYS A 100 -6.48 11.45 -18.91
CA LYS A 100 -6.24 12.86 -18.60
C LYS A 100 -6.76 13.22 -17.20
N ASN A 101 -7.99 12.81 -16.88
CA ASN A 101 -8.58 13.06 -15.57
C ASN A 101 -7.83 12.34 -14.44
N ILE A 102 -7.31 11.12 -14.69
CA ILE A 102 -6.44 10.41 -13.73
C ILE A 102 -5.17 11.21 -13.47
N ASN A 103 -4.52 11.74 -14.52
CA ASN A 103 -3.33 12.58 -14.37
C ASN A 103 -3.63 13.89 -13.61
N GLU A 104 -4.80 14.50 -13.85
CA GLU A 104 -5.21 15.72 -13.14
C GLU A 104 -5.54 15.43 -11.66
N THR A 105 -6.31 14.37 -11.38
CA THR A 105 -6.65 13.98 -9.99
C THR A 105 -5.47 13.43 -9.19
N SER A 106 -4.46 12.85 -9.84
CA SER A 106 -3.19 12.54 -9.19
C SER A 106 -2.38 13.80 -8.91
N SER A 107 -2.34 14.78 -9.82
CA SER A 107 -1.64 16.05 -9.57
C SER A 107 -2.23 16.88 -8.40
N GLU A 108 -3.55 16.87 -8.21
CA GLU A 108 -4.20 17.60 -7.12
C GLU A 108 -4.11 16.87 -5.76
N ASN A 109 -4.27 15.55 -5.73
CA ASN A 109 -4.14 14.76 -4.49
C ASN A 109 -2.68 14.54 -4.06
N GLU A 110 -1.73 14.46 -4.99
CA GLU A 110 -0.30 14.38 -4.66
C GLU A 110 0.19 15.71 -4.07
N ASN A 111 -0.19 16.86 -4.65
CA ASN A 111 0.21 18.16 -4.12
C ASN A 111 -0.40 18.45 -2.73
N MET A 112 -1.67 18.07 -2.51
CA MET A 112 -2.29 18.23 -1.18
C MET A 112 -1.63 17.31 -0.14
N ASN A 113 -1.35 16.05 -0.46
CA ASN A 113 -0.65 15.15 0.45
C ASN A 113 0.80 15.58 0.71
N ILE A 114 1.55 15.96 -0.33
CA ILE A 114 2.96 16.36 -0.21
C ILE A 114 3.08 17.59 0.69
N SER A 115 2.27 18.62 0.47
CA SER A 115 2.29 19.83 1.30
C SER A 115 1.93 19.53 2.77
N GLU A 116 0.95 18.67 3.04
CA GLU A 116 0.61 18.24 4.40
C GLU A 116 1.75 17.45 5.06
N PHE A 117 2.39 16.54 4.31
CA PHE A 117 3.56 15.79 4.78
C PHE A 117 4.76 16.72 5.03
N GLU A 118 5.03 17.69 4.17
CA GLU A 118 6.10 18.69 4.35
C GLU A 118 5.87 19.52 5.62
N THR A 119 4.61 19.90 5.88
CA THR A 119 4.23 20.65 7.09
C THR A 119 4.48 19.81 8.34
N LYS A 120 4.02 18.55 8.35
CA LYS A 120 4.24 17.60 9.46
C LYS A 120 5.72 17.29 9.69
N ILE A 121 6.52 17.16 8.63
CA ILE A 121 7.98 16.95 8.72
C ILE A 121 8.64 18.18 9.36
N THR A 122 8.18 19.38 9.03
CA THR A 122 8.72 20.62 9.60
C THR A 122 8.41 20.72 11.10
N GLU A 123 7.17 20.40 11.50
CA GLU A 123 6.77 20.34 12.91
C GLU A 123 7.59 19.29 13.69
N LEU A 124 7.75 18.08 13.14
CA LEU A 124 8.59 17.01 13.72
C LEU A 124 10.03 17.47 13.91
N LYS A 125 10.58 18.21 12.95
CA LYS A 125 11.94 18.74 13.03
C LYS A 125 12.08 19.78 14.14
N GLU A 126 11.08 20.62 14.34
CA GLU A 126 11.05 21.57 15.47
C GLU A 126 11.00 20.85 16.82
N ASP A 127 10.18 19.81 16.94
CA ASP A 127 10.06 19.05 18.19
C ASP A 127 11.32 18.25 18.51
N ILE A 128 11.98 17.66 17.51
CA ILE A 128 13.30 17.03 17.69
C ILE A 128 14.34 18.05 18.19
N ASN A 129 14.31 19.28 17.67
CA ASN A 129 15.22 20.33 18.13
C ASN A 129 14.94 20.73 19.59
N LYS A 130 13.68 20.82 20.00
CA LYS A 130 13.29 21.08 21.39
C LYS A 130 13.77 19.95 22.31
N ILE A 131 13.57 18.69 21.91
CA ILE A 131 14.03 17.52 22.66
C ILE A 131 15.55 17.55 22.82
N ASN A 132 16.30 17.84 21.76
CA ASN A 132 17.76 17.96 21.82
C ASN A 132 18.21 19.07 22.79
N PHE A 133 17.50 20.20 22.84
CA PHE A 133 17.80 21.25 23.80
C PHE A 133 17.52 20.80 25.24
N MET A 134 16.38 20.14 25.48
CA MET A 134 16.04 19.58 26.79
C MET A 134 17.04 18.51 27.23
N MET A 135 17.49 17.65 26.32
CA MET A 135 18.50 16.62 26.59
C MET A 135 19.82 17.25 27.05
N LYS A 136 20.30 18.29 26.36
CA LYS A 136 21.50 19.03 26.78
C LYS A 136 21.34 19.69 28.15
N ALA A 137 20.16 20.26 28.42
CA ALA A 137 19.87 20.85 29.73
C ALA A 137 19.84 19.78 30.84
N PHE A 138 19.31 18.58 30.53
CA PHE A 138 19.30 17.45 31.44
C PHE A 138 20.72 16.94 31.73
N GLU A 139 21.56 16.78 30.70
CA GLU A 139 22.98 16.39 30.85
C GLU A 139 23.74 17.38 31.77
N SER A 140 23.52 18.68 31.59
CA SER A 140 24.14 19.70 32.45
C SER A 140 23.71 19.55 33.91
N LYS A 141 22.42 19.36 34.16
CA LYS A 141 21.90 19.15 35.52
C LYS A 141 22.41 17.85 36.14
N PHE A 142 22.56 16.80 35.34
CA PHE A 142 23.09 15.52 35.82
C PHE A 142 24.54 15.67 36.26
N CYS A 143 25.37 16.39 35.50
CA CYS A 143 26.75 16.69 35.87
C CYS A 143 26.84 17.53 37.16
N GLU A 144 25.94 18.50 37.36
CA GLU A 144 25.85 19.25 38.63
C GLU A 144 25.48 18.34 39.80
N LEU A 145 24.54 17.41 39.59
CA LEU A 145 24.11 16.45 40.60
C LEU A 145 25.24 15.49 41.00
N GLU A 146 26.00 14.98 40.03
CA GLU A 146 27.18 14.12 40.27
C GLU A 146 28.23 14.86 41.09
N LYS A 147 28.54 16.11 40.74
CA LYS A 147 29.47 16.95 41.52
C LYS A 147 28.99 17.17 42.96
N LEU A 148 27.69 17.42 43.14
CA LEU A 148 27.11 17.58 44.46
C LEU A 148 27.19 16.28 45.27
N ASN A 149 26.93 15.13 44.63
CA ASN A 149 27.06 13.83 45.27
C ASN A 149 28.49 13.54 45.74
N GLU A 150 29.49 13.79 44.90
CA GLU A 150 30.91 13.68 45.28
C GLU A 150 31.26 14.60 46.46
N GLN A 151 30.71 15.81 46.51
CA GLN A 151 30.92 16.73 47.63
C GLN A 151 30.30 16.20 48.92
N CYS A 152 29.09 15.64 48.86
CA CYS A 152 28.44 15.00 50.00
C CYS A 152 29.26 13.81 50.52
N GLU A 153 29.76 12.94 49.64
CA GLU A 153 30.63 11.82 50.03
C GLU A 153 31.91 12.29 50.74
N LYS A 154 32.58 13.33 50.21
CA LYS A 154 33.77 13.93 50.83
C LYS A 154 33.45 14.51 52.21
N LEU A 155 32.33 15.22 52.37
CA LEU A 155 31.90 15.76 53.66
C LEU A 155 31.62 14.65 54.67
N LEU A 156 30.92 13.59 54.27
CA LEU A 156 30.67 12.43 55.12
C LEU A 156 31.97 11.74 55.55
N SER A 157 32.94 11.59 54.64
CA SER A 157 34.26 11.03 54.99
C SER A 157 35.09 11.90 55.92
N LYS A 158 34.89 13.23 55.90
CA LYS A 158 35.65 14.20 56.70
C LYS A 158 35.04 14.44 58.08
N ASN A 159 33.71 14.37 58.20
CA ASN A 159 33.01 14.58 59.47
C ASN A 159 33.06 13.35 60.39
N ILE A 160 33.39 12.18 59.86
CA ILE A 160 33.76 11.03 60.69
C ILE A 160 35.26 11.13 60.95
N ASN A 161 35.66 12.02 61.86
CA ASN A 161 37.01 12.01 62.39
C ASN A 161 37.10 10.80 63.34
N THR A 162 37.28 9.61 62.76
CA THR A 162 37.30 8.31 63.44
C THR A 162 38.24 8.30 64.64
N GLU A 163 39.32 9.10 64.58
CA GLU A 163 40.30 9.26 65.65
C GLU A 163 39.76 10.08 66.85
N GLU A 164 38.96 11.12 66.61
CA GLU A 164 38.30 11.88 67.69
C GLU A 164 37.19 11.06 68.33
N LEU A 165 36.43 10.29 67.53
CA LEU A 165 35.38 9.40 68.03
C LEU A 165 35.99 8.27 68.88
N GLN A 166 37.08 7.65 68.43
CA GLN A 166 37.81 6.63 69.18
C GLN A 166 38.42 7.18 70.47
N ASN A 167 38.97 8.40 70.44
CA ASN A 167 39.47 9.05 71.66
C ASN A 167 38.34 9.37 72.65
N LEU A 168 37.17 9.78 72.16
CA LEU A 168 35.99 10.02 72.99
C LEU A 168 35.49 8.72 73.63
N GLU A 169 35.40 7.64 72.86
CA GLU A 169 35.03 6.30 73.35
C GLU A 169 36.02 5.77 74.40
N GLN A 170 37.32 5.93 74.18
CA GLN A 170 38.34 5.56 75.17
C GLN A 170 38.20 6.39 76.46
N ARG A 171 37.86 7.68 76.34
CA ARG A 171 37.67 8.57 77.49
C ARG A 171 36.41 8.22 78.28
N ILE A 172 35.32 7.85 77.61
CA ILE A 172 34.10 7.33 78.23
C ILE A 172 34.41 6.03 78.99
N ARG A 173 35.11 5.06 78.37
CA ARG A 173 35.51 3.80 79.07
C ARG A 173 36.36 4.04 80.31
N LYS A 174 37.31 5.00 80.25
CA LYS A 174 38.14 5.37 81.41
C LYS A 174 37.32 6.01 82.53
N LEU A 175 36.33 6.84 82.19
CA LEU A 175 35.42 7.44 83.17
C LEU A 175 34.49 6.39 83.80
N GLU A 176 33.97 5.45 83.03
CA GLU A 176 33.12 4.36 83.54
C GLU A 176 33.90 3.46 84.51
N THR A 177 35.12 3.07 84.16
CA THR A 177 35.98 2.27 85.06
C THR A 177 36.37 3.04 86.33
N SER A 178 36.69 4.33 86.22
CA SER A 178 36.97 5.18 87.38
C SER A 178 35.74 5.35 88.29
N ASN A 179 34.54 5.46 87.72
CA ASN A 179 33.29 5.64 88.47
C ASN A 179 32.85 4.34 89.18
N VAL A 180 33.16 3.19 88.59
CA VAL A 180 33.00 1.88 89.25
C VAL A 180 33.97 1.72 90.42
N LEU A 181 35.23 2.17 90.28
CA LEU A 181 36.20 2.16 91.38
C LEU A 181 35.76 3.05 92.56
N MET A 182 35.29 4.28 92.29
CA MET A 182 34.84 5.19 93.35
C MET A 182 33.59 4.72 94.09
N LYS A 183 32.74 3.88 93.47
CA LYS A 183 31.61 3.25 94.15
C LYS A 183 32.01 2.14 95.12
N HIS A 184 33.20 1.55 94.96
CA HIS A 184 33.69 0.50 95.86
C HIS A 184 34.42 1.05 97.09
N ASP A 185 34.95 2.28 97.04
CA ASP A 185 35.65 2.93 98.17
C ASP A 185 34.72 3.70 99.13
N SER A 186 33.39 3.65 98.92
CA SER A 186 32.39 4.40 99.71
C SER A 186 31.58 3.54 100.70
N ILE A 187 32.12 2.41 101.18
CA ILE A 187 31.50 1.58 102.24
C ILE A 187 32.52 1.32 103.35
#